data_AF-A0A527YYP2-F1
#
_entry.id   AF-A0A527YYP2-F1
#
_cell.length_a   1.000
_cell.length_b   1.000
_cell.length_c   1.000
_cell.angle_alpha   90.00
_cell.angle_beta   90.00
_cell.angle_gamma   90.00
#
_symmetry.space_group_name_H-M   'P 1'
#
loop_
_entity.id
_entity.type
_entity.pdbx_description
1 polymer ?
#
loop_
_entity_poly.entity_id
_entity_poly.type
_entity_poly.pdbx_seq_one_letter_code
_entity_poly.pdbx_strand_id
1 'polypeptide(L)'
;ALLGAEESRVPIPQLSKTYPQIEIEDAYRIQDLWAEGRIAKGARVAGHKIGLTSRAMQMASKMTEPDYGRILDDALFNDGAQIRADLFIKPRLEVELAFIMGENLEGPSTRIYDVMRATEFIVPALEIIDYRTEVPRAITD
;
A
#
# COMPACT_ATOMS: atom_id res chain seq x y z
N ALA A 1 -11.75 7.53 -10.50
CA ALA A 1 -12.33 6.17 -10.45
C ALA A 1 -11.99 5.47 -9.13
N LEU A 2 -10.71 5.25 -8.79
CA LEU A 2 -10.30 4.55 -7.56
C LEU A 2 -10.81 5.20 -6.26
N LEU A 3 -10.72 6.52 -6.11
CA LEU A 3 -11.30 7.24 -4.96
C LEU A 3 -12.81 6.98 -4.82
N GLY A 4 -13.54 7.02 -5.94
CA GLY A 4 -14.97 6.71 -5.93
C GLY A 4 -15.26 5.25 -5.60
N ALA A 5 -14.42 4.31 -6.04
CA ALA A 5 -14.53 2.89 -5.70
C ALA A 5 -14.32 2.66 -4.19
N GLU A 6 -13.33 3.34 -3.60
CA GLU A 6 -13.06 3.31 -2.16
C GLU A 6 -14.23 3.90 -1.34
N GLU A 7 -14.79 5.03 -1.77
CA GLU A 7 -15.92 5.67 -1.09
C GLU A 7 -17.23 4.88 -1.23
N SER A 8 -17.51 4.34 -2.41
CA SER A 8 -18.74 3.58 -2.67
C SER A 8 -18.67 2.12 -2.25
N ARG A 9 -17.45 1.60 -1.99
CA ARG A 9 -17.17 0.17 -1.75
C ARG A 9 -17.63 -0.71 -2.92
N VAL A 10 -17.60 -0.16 -4.13
CA VAL A 10 -17.91 -0.88 -5.37
C VAL A 10 -16.64 -1.00 -6.20
N PRO A 11 -16.15 -2.22 -6.48
CA PRO A 11 -14.94 -2.40 -7.26
C PRO A 11 -15.16 -1.97 -8.71
N ILE A 12 -14.11 -1.41 -9.32
CA ILE A 12 -14.07 -1.05 -10.74
C ILE A 12 -13.32 -2.11 -11.56
N PRO A 13 -13.44 -2.13 -12.89
CA PRO A 13 -12.57 -2.95 -13.73
C PRO A 13 -11.09 -2.66 -13.45
N GLN A 14 -10.24 -3.67 -13.62
CA GLN A 14 -8.79 -3.49 -13.51
C GLN A 14 -8.31 -2.41 -14.50
N LEU A 15 -7.48 -1.50 -14.02
CA LEU A 15 -7.01 -0.37 -14.82
C LEU A 15 -6.28 -0.83 -16.09
N SER A 16 -5.52 -1.92 -16.03
CA SER A 16 -4.84 -2.52 -17.19
C SER A 16 -5.78 -3.12 -18.24
N LYS A 17 -7.03 -3.45 -17.89
CA LYS A 17 -8.05 -3.84 -18.88
C LYS A 17 -8.64 -2.61 -19.58
N THR A 18 -8.81 -1.51 -18.84
CA THR A 18 -9.34 -0.25 -19.37
C THR A 18 -8.30 0.53 -20.16
N TYR A 19 -7.04 0.48 -19.73
CA TYR A 19 -5.87 1.14 -20.31
C TYR A 19 -4.80 0.07 -20.62
N PRO A 20 -4.88 -0.62 -21.76
CA PRO A 20 -3.98 -1.75 -22.08
C PRO A 20 -2.49 -1.40 -22.19
N GLN A 21 -2.18 -0.11 -22.36
CA GLN A 21 -0.82 0.41 -22.47
C GLN A 21 -0.31 1.04 -21.16
N ILE A 22 -1.00 0.80 -20.04
CA ILE A 22 -0.57 1.31 -18.74
C ILE A 22 0.77 0.68 -18.34
N GLU A 23 1.75 1.52 -18.03
CA GLU A 23 3.06 1.07 -17.57
C GLU A 23 3.22 1.29 -16.05
N ILE A 24 4.33 0.84 -15.48
CA ILE A 24 4.59 0.94 -14.04
C ILE A 24 4.66 2.39 -13.55
N GLU A 25 5.19 3.29 -14.37
CA GLU A 25 5.26 4.73 -14.08
C GLU A 25 3.86 5.34 -13.97
N ASP A 26 2.92 4.93 -14.83
CA ASP A 26 1.53 5.35 -14.76
C ASP A 26 0.87 4.84 -13.47
N ALA A 27 1.16 3.59 -13.07
CA ALA A 27 0.62 3.02 -11.84
C ALA A 27 1.06 3.82 -10.60
N TYR A 28 2.34 4.19 -10.51
CA TYR A 28 2.83 5.04 -9.42
C TYR A 28 2.27 6.47 -9.49
N ARG A 29 2.11 7.04 -10.70
CA ARG A 29 1.46 8.34 -10.86
C ARG A 29 0.00 8.32 -10.42
N ILE A 30 -0.72 7.24 -10.69
CA ILE A 30 -2.11 7.04 -10.24
C ILE A 30 -2.18 6.91 -8.72
N GLN A 31 -1.23 6.20 -8.10
CA GLN A 31 -1.11 6.15 -6.64
C GLN A 31 -0.91 7.55 -6.04
N ASP A 32 -0.05 8.37 -6.64
CA ASP A 32 0.18 9.74 -6.20
C ASP A 32 -1.09 10.59 -6.29
N LEU A 33 -1.82 10.52 -7.41
CA LEU A 33 -3.10 11.22 -7.58
C LEU A 33 -4.16 10.77 -6.56
N TRP A 34 -4.20 9.47 -6.24
CA TRP A 34 -5.09 8.96 -5.20
C TRP A 34 -4.74 9.53 -3.82
N ALA A 35 -3.45 9.55 -3.46
CA ALA A 35 -2.99 10.10 -2.20
C ALA A 35 -3.22 11.63 -2.14
N GLU A 36 -2.91 12.36 -3.21
CA GLU A 36 -3.18 13.80 -3.34
C GLU A 36 -4.67 14.11 -3.10
N GLY A 37 -5.57 13.31 -3.67
CA GLY A 37 -7.01 13.47 -3.47
C GLY A 37 -7.47 13.28 -2.02
N ARG A 38 -6.83 12.38 -1.26
CA ARG A 38 -7.11 12.20 0.17
C ARG A 38 -6.46 13.30 1.02
N ILE A 39 -5.25 13.72 0.68
CA ILE A 39 -4.54 14.83 1.34
C ILE A 39 -5.32 16.14 1.19
N ALA A 40 -5.89 16.40 0.01
CA ALA A 40 -6.77 17.54 -0.22
C ALA A 40 -8.03 17.56 0.68
N LYS A 41 -8.41 16.40 1.24
CA LYS A 41 -9.51 16.24 2.22
C LYS A 41 -9.05 16.26 3.68
N GLY A 42 -7.76 16.49 3.93
CA GLY A 42 -7.18 16.67 5.26
C GLY A 42 -6.33 15.50 5.78
N ALA A 43 -6.21 14.41 5.02
CA ALA A 43 -5.30 13.32 5.38
C ALA A 43 -3.82 13.76 5.30
N ARG A 44 -2.95 13.13 6.07
CA ARG A 44 -1.50 13.36 6.07
C ARG A 44 -0.76 12.08 5.79
N VAL A 45 0.41 12.18 5.15
CA VAL A 45 1.30 11.03 4.98
C VAL A 45 1.86 10.62 6.34
N ALA A 46 1.64 9.37 6.71
CA ALA A 46 2.11 8.77 7.95
C ALA A 46 3.30 7.83 7.73
N GLY A 47 3.51 7.35 6.50
CA GLY A 47 4.63 6.46 6.17
C GLY A 47 4.47 5.80 4.81
N HIS A 48 5.21 4.72 4.62
CA HIS A 48 5.17 3.90 3.41
C HIS A 48 5.14 2.42 3.78
N LYS A 49 4.54 1.61 2.90
CA LYS A 49 4.60 0.15 2.93
C LYS A 49 5.41 -0.36 1.74
N ILE A 50 5.99 -1.54 1.88
CA ILE A 50 6.65 -2.28 0.79
C ILE A 50 5.92 -3.61 0.66
N GLY A 51 5.31 -3.87 -0.49
CA GLY A 51 4.57 -5.11 -0.77
C GLY A 51 5.29 -5.98 -1.79
N LEU A 52 4.68 -7.11 -2.14
CA LEU A 52 5.26 -8.10 -3.06
C LEU A 52 6.72 -8.47 -2.71
N THR A 53 7.03 -8.62 -1.42
CA THR A 53 8.39 -8.92 -0.94
C THR A 53 8.78 -10.38 -1.15
N SER A 54 7.79 -11.28 -1.25
CA SER A 54 7.99 -12.69 -1.56
C SER A 54 8.33 -12.92 -3.04
N ARG A 55 9.39 -13.67 -3.31
CA ARG A 55 9.75 -14.08 -4.69
C ARG A 55 8.63 -14.87 -5.38
N ALA A 56 7.89 -15.70 -4.63
CA ALA A 56 6.77 -16.44 -5.19
C ALA A 56 5.64 -15.50 -5.66
N MET A 57 5.31 -14.48 -4.87
CA MET A 57 4.31 -13.48 -5.24
C MET A 57 4.77 -12.60 -6.39
N GLN A 58 6.05 -12.21 -6.42
CA GLN A 58 6.62 -11.46 -7.56
C GLN A 58 6.48 -12.24 -8.86
N MET A 59 6.81 -13.53 -8.87
CA MET A 59 6.64 -14.40 -10.04
C MET A 59 5.16 -14.52 -10.45
N ALA A 60 4.25 -14.70 -9.49
CA ALA A 60 2.82 -14.79 -9.75
C ALA A 60 2.25 -13.47 -10.35
N SER A 61 2.75 -12.33 -9.88
CA SER A 61 2.39 -10.99 -10.35
C SER A 61 3.18 -10.53 -11.58
N LYS A 62 4.10 -11.35 -12.12
CA LYS A 62 5.02 -11.01 -13.21
C LYS A 62 5.88 -9.76 -12.95
N MET A 63 6.23 -9.56 -11.69
CA MET A 63 7.10 -8.48 -11.21
C MET A 63 8.50 -9.02 -10.92
N THR A 64 9.52 -8.18 -11.09
CA THR A 64 10.93 -8.53 -10.79
C THR A 64 11.43 -7.94 -9.47
N GLU A 65 10.66 -7.03 -8.88
CA GLU A 65 10.96 -6.30 -7.66
C GLU A 65 9.70 -6.09 -6.80
N PRO A 66 9.86 -5.74 -5.51
CA PRO A 66 8.76 -5.31 -4.64
C PRO A 66 8.03 -4.07 -5.15
N ASP A 67 6.80 -3.84 -4.68
CA ASP A 67 6.10 -2.57 -4.86
C ASP A 67 6.16 -1.72 -3.58
N TYR A 68 5.69 -0.47 -3.67
CA TYR A 68 5.53 0.37 -2.49
C TYR A 68 4.27 1.24 -2.55
N GLY A 69 3.74 1.56 -1.37
CA GLY A 69 2.53 2.38 -1.22
C GLY A 69 2.67 3.43 -0.13
N ARG A 70 1.86 4.50 -0.23
CA ARG A 70 1.75 5.53 0.80
C ARG A 70 0.76 5.12 1.87
N ILE A 71 1.14 5.28 3.14
CA ILE A 71 0.25 5.15 4.29
C ILE A 71 -0.19 6.55 4.71
N LEU A 72 -1.50 6.74 4.82
CA LEU A 72 -2.09 7.99 5.31
C LEU A 72 -2.60 7.82 6.74
N ASP A 73 -2.58 8.90 7.52
CA ASP A 73 -2.93 8.88 8.96
C ASP A 73 -4.37 8.47 9.24
N ASP A 74 -5.28 8.72 8.30
CA ASP A 74 -6.68 8.30 8.32
C ASP A 74 -6.90 6.80 7.99
N ALA A 75 -5.81 6.04 7.78
CA ALA A 75 -5.81 4.58 7.66
C ALA A 75 -5.13 3.88 8.86
N LEU A 76 -4.72 4.62 9.89
CA LEU A 76 -4.10 4.06 11.10
C LEU A 76 -5.15 3.72 12.16
N PHE A 77 -5.01 2.55 12.75
CA PHE A 77 -5.80 2.09 13.89
C PHE A 77 -4.87 1.72 15.04
N ASN A 78 -5.24 2.11 16.25
CA ASN A 78 -4.49 1.73 17.45
C ASN A 78 -4.70 0.25 17.77
N ASP A 79 -3.75 -0.34 18.50
CA ASP A 79 -3.91 -1.68 19.05
C ASP A 79 -5.21 -1.79 19.87
N GLY A 80 -5.89 -2.93 19.73
CA GLY A 80 -7.21 -3.18 20.32
C GLY A 80 -8.39 -2.45 19.67
N ALA A 81 -8.20 -1.71 18.57
CA ALA A 81 -9.30 -1.04 17.88
C ALA A 81 -10.34 -2.03 17.34
N GLN A 82 -11.62 -1.66 17.46
CA GLN A 82 -12.72 -2.33 16.75
C GLN A 82 -12.94 -1.63 15.41
N ILE A 83 -12.64 -2.34 14.32
CA ILE A 83 -12.70 -1.79 12.97
C ILE A 83 -13.95 -2.32 12.29
N ARG A 84 -14.78 -1.42 11.74
CA ARG A 84 -16.00 -1.82 11.04
C ARG A 84 -15.63 -2.45 9.70
N ALA A 85 -16.09 -3.67 9.47
CA ALA A 85 -15.83 -4.39 8.22
C ALA A 85 -16.44 -3.69 6.99
N ASP A 86 -17.50 -2.90 7.17
CA ASP A 86 -18.18 -2.14 6.10
C ASP A 86 -17.34 -0.98 5.54
N LEU A 87 -16.18 -0.69 6.12
CA LEU A 87 -15.22 0.27 5.58
C LEU A 87 -14.52 -0.27 4.32
N PHE A 88 -14.42 -1.60 4.18
CA PHE A 88 -13.62 -2.31 3.16
C PHE A 88 -14.49 -3.09 2.17
N ILE A 89 -13.90 -3.52 1.05
CA ILE A 89 -14.59 -4.34 0.04
C ILE A 89 -14.35 -5.83 0.29
N LYS A 90 -13.08 -6.25 0.32
CA LYS A 90 -12.60 -7.61 0.60
C LYS A 90 -11.28 -7.53 1.38
N PRO A 91 -11.34 -7.15 2.67
CA PRO A 91 -10.14 -6.95 3.46
C PRO A 91 -9.41 -8.28 3.70
N ARG A 92 -8.08 -8.22 3.75
CA ARG A 92 -7.21 -9.30 4.20
C ARG A 92 -6.20 -8.73 5.19
N LEU A 93 -5.69 -9.60 6.05
CA LEU A 93 -4.79 -9.22 7.12
C LEU A 93 -3.41 -9.81 6.85
N GLU A 94 -2.38 -8.96 6.89
CA GLU A 94 -0.97 -9.35 6.79
C GLU A 94 -0.25 -9.00 8.09
N VAL A 95 0.79 -9.77 8.41
CA VAL A 95 1.61 -9.59 9.62
C VAL A 95 2.98 -9.08 9.19
N GLU A 96 3.37 -7.94 9.73
CA GLU A 96 4.54 -7.18 9.29
C GLU A 96 5.39 -6.70 10.49
N LEU A 97 6.58 -6.18 10.18
CA LEU A 97 7.37 -5.36 11.09
C LEU A 97 7.40 -3.91 10.57
N ALA A 98 6.95 -2.97 11.39
CA ALA A 98 7.08 -1.55 11.08
C ALA A 98 8.38 -0.98 11.67
N PHE A 99 9.09 -0.21 10.85
CA PHE A 99 10.27 0.56 11.23
C PHE A 99 9.83 1.99 11.52
N ILE A 100 9.89 2.38 12.79
CA ILE A 100 9.66 3.75 13.21
C ILE A 100 10.96 4.52 13.01
N MET A 101 10.94 5.50 12.11
CA MET A 101 12.13 6.25 11.71
C MET A 101 12.39 7.40 12.69
N GLY A 102 13.60 7.47 13.24
CA GLY A 102 14.10 8.62 14.02
C GLY A 102 14.90 9.60 13.17
N GLU A 103 15.46 9.14 12.06
CA GLU A 103 16.18 9.95 11.09
C GLU A 103 15.65 9.72 9.66
N ASN A 104 15.87 10.71 8.79
CA ASN A 104 15.49 10.59 7.38
C ASN A 104 16.41 9.59 6.65
N LEU A 105 15.83 8.82 5.73
CA LEU A 105 16.57 8.02 4.75
C LEU A 105 16.46 8.65 3.37
N GLU A 106 17.57 8.73 2.66
CA GLU A 106 17.63 9.29 1.31
C GLU A 106 18.44 8.39 0.38
N GLY A 107 17.88 8.14 -0.81
CA GLY A 107 18.50 7.38 -1.87
C GLY A 107 19.54 8.18 -2.66
N PRO A 108 20.14 7.60 -3.72
CA PRO A 108 19.89 6.25 -4.25
C PRO A 108 20.78 5.17 -3.61
N SER A 109 21.75 5.55 -2.77
CA SER A 109 22.78 4.64 -2.25
C SER A 109 22.51 4.15 -0.81
N THR A 110 21.26 4.23 -0.34
CA THR A 110 20.84 3.71 0.97
C THR A 110 21.11 2.21 1.06
N ARG A 111 21.67 1.76 2.18
CA ARG A 111 21.93 0.34 2.47
C ARG A 111 21.28 -0.07 3.77
N ILE A 112 21.29 -1.38 4.05
CA ILE A 112 20.71 -1.97 5.26
C ILE A 112 21.20 -1.29 6.56
N TYR A 113 22.49 -0.94 6.63
CA TYR A 113 23.05 -0.29 7.83
C TYR A 113 22.62 1.17 7.99
N ASP A 114 22.24 1.85 6.90
CA ASP A 114 21.65 3.19 6.97
C ASP A 114 20.24 3.09 7.57
N VAL A 115 19.44 2.12 7.10
CA VAL A 115 18.11 1.82 7.67
C VAL A 115 18.21 1.49 9.16
N MET A 116 19.14 0.61 9.54
CA MET A 116 19.36 0.25 10.94
C MET A 116 19.74 1.46 11.81
N ARG A 117 20.56 2.38 11.30
CA ARG A 117 20.94 3.60 12.03
C ARG A 117 19.80 4.58 12.17
N ALA A 118 19.01 4.76 11.11
CA ALA A 118 17.92 5.73 11.07
C ALA A 118 16.65 5.25 11.82
N THR A 119 16.55 3.96 12.15
CA THR A 119 15.40 3.38 12.85
C THR A 119 15.47 3.67 14.35
N GLU A 120 14.43 4.32 14.89
CA GLU A 120 14.27 4.56 16.32
C GLU A 120 13.72 3.32 17.05
N PHE A 121 12.67 2.69 16.49
CA PHE A 121 12.07 1.48 17.04
C PHE A 121 11.57 0.54 15.94
N ILE A 122 11.52 -0.75 16.25
CA ILE A 122 10.82 -1.75 15.43
C ILE A 122 9.64 -2.26 16.25
N VAL A 123 8.45 -2.25 15.65
CA VAL A 123 7.22 -2.73 16.29
C VAL A 123 6.50 -3.74 15.39
N PRO A 124 5.80 -4.74 15.96
CA PRO A 124 4.85 -5.53 15.19
C PRO A 124 3.78 -4.63 14.57
N ALA A 125 3.41 -4.91 13.33
CA ALA A 125 2.35 -4.21 12.63
C ALA A 125 1.43 -5.20 11.93
N LEU A 126 0.15 -4.83 11.81
CA LEU A 126 -0.82 -5.56 11.00
C LEU A 126 -1.23 -4.66 9.84
N GLU A 127 -1.17 -5.17 8.62
CA GLU A 127 -1.69 -4.45 7.45
C GLU A 127 -3.06 -5.02 7.07
N ILE A 128 -4.07 -4.13 6.96
CA ILE A 128 -5.34 -4.47 6.33
C ILE A 128 -5.26 -4.03 4.88
N ILE A 129 -5.09 -5.00 3.98
CA ILE A 129 -5.08 -4.75 2.54
C ILE A 129 -6.47 -4.99 1.96
N ASP A 130 -6.81 -4.23 0.92
CA ASP A 130 -8.12 -4.30 0.27
C ASP A 130 -8.02 -3.86 -1.19
N TYR A 131 -8.97 -4.31 -2.01
CA TYR A 131 -8.97 -4.14 -3.47
C TYR A 131 -10.09 -3.23 -3.93
N ARG A 132 -9.74 -2.14 -4.62
CA ARG A 132 -10.70 -1.26 -5.30
C ARG A 132 -11.00 -1.68 -6.73
N THR A 133 -10.30 -2.69 -7.25
CA THR A 133 -10.53 -3.26 -8.57
C THR A 133 -11.06 -4.68 -8.46
N GLU A 134 -11.63 -5.20 -9.54
CA GLU A 134 -11.92 -6.63 -9.67
C GLU A 134 -10.66 -7.46 -9.41
N VAL A 135 -10.77 -8.39 -8.46
CA VAL A 135 -9.68 -9.29 -8.08
C VAL A 135 -9.38 -10.28 -9.22
N PRO A 136 -8.11 -10.48 -9.62
CA PRO A 136 -7.76 -11.52 -10.58
C PRO A 136 -8.05 -12.92 -10.00
N ARG A 137 -8.36 -13.89 -10.87
CA ARG A 137 -8.92 -15.21 -10.52
C ARG A 137 -8.02 -16.09 -9.63
N ALA A 138 -6.78 -15.70 -9.37
CA ALA A 138 -5.85 -16.40 -8.50
C ALA A 138 -5.09 -15.38 -7.64
N ILE A 139 -5.31 -15.45 -6.32
CA ILE A 139 -4.39 -14.88 -5.34
C ILE A 139 -3.84 -16.06 -4.54
N THR A 140 -2.52 -16.10 -4.35
CA THR A 140 -1.80 -17.27 -3.82
C THR A 140 -1.30 -17.07 -2.38
N ASP A 141 -1.92 -16.17 -1.65
CA ASP A 141 -1.69 -15.82 -0.26
C ASP A 141 -2.84 -16.33 0.64
#